data_AF-A0A3D9BG81-F1
#
_entry.id   AF-A0A3D9BG81-F1
#
_cell.length_a   1.000
_cell.length_b   1.000
_cell.length_c   1.000
_cell.angle_alpha   90.00
_cell.angle_beta   90.00
_cell.angle_gamma   90.00
#
_symmetry.space_group_name_H-M   'P 1'
#
loop_
_entity.id
_entity.type
_entity.pdbx_description
1 polymer ?
#
loop_
_entity_poly.entity_id
_entity_poly.type
_entity_poly.pdbx_seq_one_letter_code
_entity_poly.pdbx_strand_id
1 'polypeptide(L)'
;MKNNIALQLVEICKKHHLKEKAFDSFEKLFHIENENDPDFLKGYKKEEMKIFFGGHQFNIHHHFYTSTINTKIIFYDSADVEASYWDPVGYYVLEADFEGEITDDYFVIERENKLAELILLKSFHMYSPIFQQII
;
A
#
# COMPACT_ATOMS: atom_id res chain seq x y z
N MET A 1 -29.85 -0.72 -21.43
CA MET A 1 -28.79 -1.15 -20.49
C MET A 1 -28.75 -0.14 -19.35
N LYS A 2 -28.84 -0.58 -18.09
CA LYS A 2 -28.61 0.34 -16.94
C LYS A 2 -27.16 0.82 -17.00
N ASN A 3 -26.94 2.14 -16.89
CA ASN A 3 -25.61 2.71 -16.71
C ASN A 3 -24.96 2.06 -15.48
N ASN A 4 -23.99 1.17 -15.72
CA ASN A 4 -23.22 0.57 -14.65
C ASN A 4 -21.97 1.43 -14.44
N ILE A 5 -22.04 2.30 -13.43
CA ILE A 5 -20.97 3.22 -13.06
C ILE A 5 -19.67 2.45 -12.81
N ALA A 6 -19.73 1.30 -12.13
CA ALA A 6 -18.53 0.50 -11.86
C ALA A 6 -17.83 0.04 -13.15
N LEU A 7 -18.59 -0.34 -14.19
CA LEU A 7 -18.00 -0.68 -15.49
C LEU A 7 -17.36 0.53 -16.15
N GLN A 8 -18.00 1.70 -16.12
CA GLN A 8 -17.43 2.92 -16.70
C GLN A 8 -16.12 3.30 -16.01
N LEU A 9 -16.08 3.22 -14.69
CA LEU A 9 -14.90 3.49 -13.87
C LEU A 9 -13.73 2.53 -14.18
N VAL A 10 -14.02 1.24 -14.36
CA VAL A 10 -13.03 0.25 -14.79
C VAL A 10 -12.50 0.57 -16.19
N GLU A 11 -13.36 0.96 -17.12
CA GLU A 11 -12.94 1.31 -18.48
C GLU A 11 -12.08 2.57 -18.52
N ILE A 12 -12.33 3.57 -17.66
CA ILE A 12 -11.44 4.73 -17.49
C ILE A 12 -10.04 4.27 -17.05
N CYS A 13 -9.95 3.43 -16.01
CA CYS A 13 -8.66 2.95 -15.50
C CYS A 13 -7.84 2.22 -16.58
N LYS A 14 -8.50 1.39 -17.40
CA LYS A 14 -7.88 0.67 -18.52
C LYS A 14 -7.49 1.61 -19.65
N LYS A 15 -8.40 2.49 -20.08
CA LYS A 15 -8.18 3.45 -21.19
C LYS A 15 -6.93 4.30 -20.93
N HIS A 16 -6.72 4.70 -19.68
CA HIS A 16 -5.61 5.56 -19.29
C HIS A 16 -4.39 4.80 -18.75
N HIS A 17 -4.40 3.46 -18.81
CA HIS A 17 -3.30 2.58 -18.36
C HIS A 17 -2.81 2.90 -16.95
N LEU A 18 -3.74 3.16 -16.02
CA LEU A 18 -3.40 3.69 -14.70
C LEU A 18 -2.57 2.71 -13.87
N LYS A 19 -2.78 1.39 -14.05
CA LYS A 19 -1.97 0.37 -13.38
C LYS A 19 -0.52 0.44 -13.83
N GLU A 20 -0.28 0.46 -15.14
CA GLU A 20 1.06 0.52 -15.72
C GLU A 20 1.77 1.82 -15.32
N LYS A 21 1.07 2.96 -15.44
CA LYS A 21 1.58 4.25 -14.96
C LYS A 21 1.97 4.22 -13.48
N ALA A 22 1.19 3.56 -12.63
CA ALA A 22 1.50 3.44 -11.21
C ALA A 22 2.80 2.66 -10.97
N PHE A 23 3.03 1.55 -11.67
CA PHE A 23 4.29 0.81 -11.54
C PHE A 23 5.48 1.60 -12.09
N ASP A 24 5.31 2.30 -13.22
CA ASP A 24 6.36 3.14 -13.80
C ASP A 24 6.75 4.31 -12.90
N SER A 25 5.76 5.01 -12.33
CA SER A 25 6.00 6.11 -11.40
C SER A 25 6.59 5.61 -10.07
N PHE A 26 6.09 4.49 -9.55
CA PHE A 26 6.66 3.83 -8.37
C PHE A 26 8.15 3.54 -8.54
N GLU A 27 8.56 2.91 -9.65
CA GLU A 27 9.97 2.57 -9.87
C GLU A 27 10.87 3.81 -9.96
N LYS A 28 10.37 4.90 -10.58
CA LYS A 28 11.08 6.19 -10.64
C LYS A 28 11.23 6.81 -9.26
N LEU A 29 10.11 6.94 -8.52
CA LEU A 29 10.11 7.52 -7.18
C LEU A 29 11.00 6.71 -6.25
N PHE A 30 10.88 5.39 -6.27
CA PHE A 30 11.70 4.49 -5.47
C PHE A 30 13.18 4.72 -5.72
N HIS A 31 13.60 4.82 -6.99
CA HIS A 31 15.00 5.06 -7.33
C HIS A 31 15.51 6.39 -6.78
N ILE A 32 14.74 7.47 -6.94
CA ILE A 32 15.07 8.81 -6.45
C ILE A 32 15.17 8.82 -4.92
N GLU A 33 14.17 8.28 -4.22
CA GLU A 33 14.13 8.28 -2.75
C GLU A 33 15.25 7.41 -2.16
N ASN A 34 15.52 6.23 -2.75
CA ASN A 34 16.59 5.36 -2.29
C ASN A 34 18.00 5.94 -2.51
N GLU A 35 18.20 6.76 -3.54
CA GLU A 35 19.45 7.51 -3.73
C GLU A 35 19.62 8.65 -2.73
N ASN A 36 18.51 9.33 -2.36
CA ASN A 36 18.53 10.49 -1.47
C ASN A 36 18.55 10.11 0.03
N ASP A 37 17.79 9.08 0.42
CA ASP A 37 17.69 8.58 1.79
C ASP A 37 17.82 7.05 1.80
N PRO A 38 19.01 6.52 2.16
CA PRO A 38 19.23 5.08 2.31
C PRO A 38 18.34 4.40 3.37
N ASP A 39 17.69 5.15 4.27
CA ASP A 39 16.72 4.64 5.26
C ASP A 39 15.26 5.03 4.92
N PHE A 40 14.97 5.40 3.67
CA PHE A 40 13.62 5.70 3.19
C PHE A 40 12.61 4.58 3.51
N LEU A 41 13.05 3.32 3.35
CA LEU A 41 12.25 2.13 3.65
C LEU A 41 12.21 1.76 5.14
N LYS A 42 12.75 2.60 6.02
CA LYS A 42 12.79 2.39 7.47
C LYS A 42 13.36 1.02 7.83
N GLY A 43 14.49 0.63 7.26
CA GLY A 43 15.17 -0.62 7.56
C GLY A 43 14.64 -1.89 6.85
N TYR A 44 13.64 -1.78 5.96
CA TYR A 44 13.36 -2.83 4.98
C TYR A 44 14.25 -2.66 3.74
N LYS A 45 14.59 -3.76 3.05
CA LYS A 45 15.23 -3.69 1.72
C LYS A 45 14.23 -3.98 0.60
N LYS A 46 14.49 -3.45 -0.60
CA LYS A 46 13.64 -3.72 -1.78
C LYS A 46 13.53 -5.21 -2.08
N GLU A 47 14.64 -5.93 -1.98
CA GLU A 47 14.69 -7.37 -2.30
C GLU A 47 13.92 -8.21 -1.28
N GLU A 48 13.69 -7.66 -0.08
CA GLU A 48 12.90 -8.28 0.98
C GLU A 48 11.40 -7.96 0.82
N MET A 49 11.01 -7.10 -0.13
CA MET A 49 9.61 -6.72 -0.36
C MET A 49 8.96 -7.47 -1.53
N LYS A 50 7.74 -7.96 -1.31
CA LYS A 50 6.83 -8.39 -2.38
C LYS A 50 5.86 -7.27 -2.71
N ILE A 51 5.79 -6.93 -3.98
CA ILE A 51 5.04 -5.79 -4.50
C ILE A 51 3.83 -6.29 -5.28
N PHE A 52 2.63 -5.85 -4.90
CA PHE A 52 1.39 -6.27 -5.54
C PHE A 52 0.51 -5.08 -5.94
N PHE A 53 -0.25 -5.27 -7.01
CA PHE A 53 -1.29 -4.34 -7.38
C PHE A 53 -2.45 -4.41 -6.37
N GLY A 54 -2.70 -3.31 -5.65
CA GLY A 54 -3.74 -3.20 -4.62
C GLY A 54 -5.12 -2.79 -5.15
N GLY A 55 -5.20 -2.35 -6.41
CA GLY A 55 -6.45 -1.93 -7.05
C GLY A 55 -6.56 -0.43 -7.25
N HIS A 56 -7.74 -0.02 -7.71
CA HIS A 56 -8.12 1.39 -7.88
C HIS A 56 -9.16 1.78 -6.83
N GLN A 57 -9.01 2.97 -6.27
CA GLN A 57 -9.96 3.60 -5.36
C GLN A 57 -10.42 4.93 -5.98
N PHE A 58 -11.72 5.17 -6.00
CA PHE A 58 -12.32 6.39 -6.54
C PHE A 58 -12.65 7.33 -5.40
N ASN A 59 -12.03 8.51 -5.39
CA ASN A 59 -12.23 9.52 -4.38
C ASN A 59 -13.06 10.67 -4.95
N ILE A 60 -14.26 10.85 -4.39
CA ILE A 60 -15.14 11.95 -4.76
C ILE A 60 -15.06 13.00 -3.65
N HIS A 61 -14.43 14.12 -3.94
CA HIS A 61 -14.31 15.23 -3.01
C HIS A 61 -15.44 16.24 -3.19
N HIS A 62 -15.79 16.96 -2.12
CA HIS A 62 -16.78 18.02 -2.18
C HIS A 62 -16.13 19.33 -2.67
N HIS A 63 -16.73 19.94 -3.71
CA HIS A 63 -16.63 21.32 -4.24
C HIS A 63 -15.27 22.04 -4.41
N PHE A 64 -14.17 21.59 -3.80
CA PHE A 64 -12.89 22.30 -3.80
C PHE A 64 -11.70 21.47 -4.29
N TYR A 65 -11.85 20.14 -4.39
CA TYR A 65 -10.81 19.25 -4.89
C TYR A 65 -11.32 18.46 -6.09
N THR A 66 -10.44 18.27 -7.07
CA THR A 66 -10.69 17.38 -8.20
C THR A 66 -10.90 15.97 -7.67
N SER A 67 -11.91 15.28 -8.19
CA SER A 67 -12.11 13.87 -7.85
C SER A 67 -11.01 13.03 -8.51
N THR A 68 -10.45 12.08 -7.76
CA THR A 68 -9.27 11.32 -8.19
C THR A 68 -9.55 9.82 -8.24
N ILE A 69 -8.72 9.14 -9.02
CA ILE A 69 -8.56 7.70 -9.06
C ILE A 69 -7.19 7.40 -8.46
N ASN A 70 -7.19 6.81 -7.27
CA ASN A 70 -5.98 6.40 -6.59
C ASN A 70 -5.65 4.97 -7.00
N THR A 71 -4.49 4.77 -7.61
CA THR A 71 -3.98 3.47 -8.01
C THR A 71 -2.95 3.00 -6.98
N LYS A 72 -3.29 1.95 -6.25
CA LYS A 72 -2.50 1.49 -5.10
C LYS A 72 -1.59 0.34 -5.48
N ILE A 73 -0.34 0.42 -5.05
CA ILE A 73 0.63 -0.68 -5.04
C ILE A 73 0.95 -0.98 -3.57
N ILE A 74 0.83 -2.24 -3.16
CA ILE A 74 0.98 -2.65 -1.76
C ILE A 74 2.26 -3.46 -1.61
N PHE A 75 2.98 -3.22 -0.52
CA PHE A 75 4.22 -3.90 -0.18
C PHE A 75 4.00 -4.85 0.99
N TYR A 76 4.57 -6.03 0.90
CA TYR A 76 4.59 -7.01 1.97
C TYR A 76 6.02 -7.44 2.21
N ASP A 77 6.31 -7.88 3.44
CA ASP A 77 7.56 -8.57 3.73
C ASP A 77 7.53 -9.96 3.08
N SER A 78 8.61 -10.33 2.40
CA SER A 78 8.70 -11.59 1.65
C SER A 78 8.60 -12.81 2.56
N ALA A 79 9.20 -12.74 3.76
CA ALA A 79 9.21 -13.81 4.73
C ALA A 79 7.84 -13.97 5.39
N ASP A 80 7.14 -12.86 5.68
CA ASP A 80 5.76 -12.90 6.16
C ASP A 80 4.85 -13.60 5.15
N VAL A 81 4.93 -13.22 3.87
CA VAL A 81 4.12 -13.84 2.80
C VAL A 81 4.42 -15.34 2.66
N GLU A 82 5.69 -15.74 2.76
CA GLU A 82 6.08 -17.16 2.73
C GLU A 82 5.54 -17.95 3.93
N ALA A 83 5.45 -17.31 5.08
CA ALA A 83 4.79 -17.84 6.26
C ALA A 83 3.26 -17.68 6.23
N SER A 84 2.69 -17.23 5.09
CA SER A 84 1.26 -16.98 4.88
C SER A 84 0.65 -15.87 5.74
N TYR A 85 1.48 -14.95 6.23
CA TYR A 85 1.06 -13.68 6.82
C TYR A 85 1.01 -12.60 5.75
N TRP A 86 -0.16 -11.97 5.58
CA TRP A 86 -0.42 -10.98 4.53
C TRP A 86 -0.66 -9.60 5.12
N ASP A 87 0.21 -9.20 6.06
CA ASP A 87 0.16 -7.87 6.66
C ASP A 87 1.08 -6.94 5.87
N PRO A 88 0.52 -5.92 5.21
CA PRO A 88 1.30 -5.00 4.41
C PRO A 88 2.29 -4.24 5.30
N VAL A 89 3.49 -4.00 4.77
CA VAL A 89 4.52 -3.17 5.41
C VAL A 89 4.48 -1.72 4.92
N GLY A 90 3.71 -1.47 3.88
CA GLY A 90 3.53 -0.15 3.29
C GLY A 90 2.78 -0.20 1.97
N TYR A 91 2.67 0.96 1.33
CA TYR A 91 2.05 1.09 0.01
C TYR A 91 2.49 2.37 -0.70
N TYR A 92 2.33 2.36 -2.01
CA TYR A 92 2.42 3.52 -2.88
C TYR A 92 1.04 3.83 -3.47
N VAL A 93 0.75 5.10 -3.67
CA VAL A 93 -0.44 5.58 -4.36
C VAL A 93 -0.03 6.54 -5.46
N LEU A 94 -0.54 6.29 -6.67
CA LEU A 94 -0.56 7.25 -7.77
C LEU A 94 -1.97 7.83 -7.88
N GLU A 95 -2.10 9.15 -7.75
CA GLU A 95 -3.36 9.86 -7.95
C GLU A 95 -3.45 10.40 -9.38
N ALA A 96 -4.60 10.15 -10.01
CA ALA A 96 -4.92 10.70 -11.32
C ALA A 96 -6.35 11.24 -11.35
N ASP A 97 -6.63 12.20 -12.22
CA ASP A 97 -8.01 12.60 -12.49
C ASP A 97 -8.73 11.60 -13.43
N PHE A 98 -10.01 11.87 -13.74
CA PHE A 98 -10.80 11.02 -14.63
C PHE A 98 -10.39 11.08 -16.11
N GLU A 99 -9.54 12.03 -16.51
CA GLU A 99 -8.90 12.10 -17.83
C GLU A 99 -7.53 11.40 -17.84
N GLY A 100 -7.13 10.82 -16.70
CA GLY A 100 -5.90 10.04 -16.54
C GLY A 100 -4.64 10.88 -16.43
N GLU A 101 -4.78 12.18 -16.16
CA GLU A 101 -3.68 13.08 -15.85
C GLU A 101 -3.25 12.86 -14.40
N ILE A 102 -1.95 12.71 -14.17
CA ILE A 102 -1.39 12.47 -12.85
C ILE A 102 -1.44 13.76 -12.05
N THR A 103 -2.02 13.70 -10.86
CA THR A 103 -2.18 14.86 -9.96
C THR A 103 -1.18 14.85 -8.81
N ASP A 104 -0.86 13.66 -8.29
CA ASP A 104 0.10 13.48 -7.19
C ASP A 104 0.55 12.01 -7.10
N ASP A 105 1.62 11.76 -6.34
CA ASP A 105 2.00 10.43 -5.90
C ASP A 105 2.74 10.42 -4.56
N TYR A 106 2.55 9.35 -3.79
CA TYR A 106 3.16 9.26 -2.46
C TYR A 106 3.34 7.82 -1.98
N PHE A 107 4.23 7.68 -1.00
CA PHE A 107 4.64 6.42 -0.41
C PHE A 107 4.45 6.42 1.11
N VAL A 108 4.06 5.27 1.66
CA VAL A 108 3.85 5.08 3.11
C VAL A 108 4.47 3.77 3.54
N ILE A 109 5.26 3.79 4.63
CA ILE A 109 5.79 2.61 5.33
C ILE A 109 5.25 2.58 6.75
N GLU A 110 4.70 1.43 7.16
CA GLU A 110 3.95 1.26 8.40
C GLU A 110 4.72 0.44 9.47
N ARG A 111 6.05 0.62 9.57
CA ARG A 111 6.90 -0.18 10.48
C ARG A 111 6.51 -0.09 11.96
N GLU A 112 5.97 1.04 12.41
CA GLU A 112 5.70 1.28 13.84
C GLU A 112 4.59 0.37 14.42
N ASN A 113 3.64 -0.09 13.59
CA ASN A 113 2.55 -0.95 14.05
C ASN A 113 3.05 -2.35 14.46
N LYS A 114 4.01 -2.94 13.72
CA LYS A 114 4.54 -4.29 14.01
C LYS A 114 5.39 -4.34 15.28
N LEU A 115 6.19 -3.31 15.56
CA LEU A 115 6.98 -3.24 16.80
C LEU A 115 6.08 -3.10 18.03
N ALA A 116 5.03 -2.29 17.94
CA ALA A 116 4.05 -2.13 19.01
C ALA A 116 3.28 -3.45 19.26
N GLU A 117 2.85 -4.16 18.22
CA GLU A 117 2.22 -5.48 18.35
C GLU A 117 3.15 -6.55 18.91
N LEU A 118 4.42 -6.59 18.48
CA LEU A 118 5.42 -7.51 19.03
C LEU A 118 5.70 -7.24 20.52
N ILE A 119 5.75 -5.97 20.93
CA ILE A 119 5.87 -5.57 22.34
C ILE A 119 4.63 -6.03 23.12
N LEU A 120 3.43 -5.85 22.56
CA LEU A 120 2.18 -6.29 23.16
C LEU A 120 2.17 -7.83 23.34
N LEU A 121 2.46 -8.59 22.28
CA LEU A 121 2.50 -10.07 22.30
C LEU A 121 3.56 -10.62 23.26
N LYS A 122 4.75 -9.98 23.32
CA LYS A 122 5.78 -10.32 24.32
C LYS A 122 5.32 -10.05 25.73
N SER A 123 4.61 -8.94 25.97
CA SER A 123 4.04 -8.66 27.28
C SER A 123 3.02 -9.74 27.69
N PHE A 124 2.14 -10.18 26.80
CA PHE A 124 1.21 -11.28 27.08
C PHE A 124 1.90 -12.63 27.35
N HIS A 125 2.99 -12.96 26.65
CA HIS A 125 3.76 -14.18 26.93
C HIS A 125 4.55 -14.09 28.24
N MET A 126 5.01 -12.89 28.62
CA MET A 126 5.76 -12.67 29.87
C MET A 126 4.84 -12.72 31.11
N TYR A 127 3.53 -12.43 30.96
CA TYR A 127 2.55 -12.47 32.05
C TYR A 127 1.77 -13.80 32.19
N SER A 128 2.06 -14.84 31.40
CA SER A 128 1.36 -16.13 31.51
C SER A 128 2.20 -17.27 32.13
N PRO A 129 2.46 -17.23 33.45
CA PRO A 129 2.55 -18.47 34.24
C PRO A 129 1.19 -18.91 34.80
N ILE A 130 0.15 -18.06 34.73
CA ILE A 130 -1.08 -18.25 35.52
C ILE A 130 -2.18 -19.01 34.74
N PHE A 131 -2.10 -19.15 33.42
CA PHE A 131 -3.15 -19.81 32.62
C PHE A 131 -2.89 -21.29 32.25
N GLN A 132 -1.84 -21.93 32.76
CA GLN A 132 -1.62 -23.38 32.56
C GLN A 132 -2.38 -24.29 33.55
N GLN A 133 -3.27 -23.77 34.40
CA GLN A 133 -4.05 -24.59 35.36
C GLN A 133 -5.55 -24.72 35.04
N ILE A 134 -6.02 -24.35 33.86
CA ILE A 134 -7.41 -24.60 33.45
C ILE A 134 -7.45 -25.21 32.05
N ILE A 135 -6.97 -26.46 31.94
CA ILE A 135 -7.48 -27.49 31.00
C ILE A 135 -7.55 -28.79 31.79
#